data_AF-A0A959YEX9-F1
#
_entry.id   AF-A0A959YEX9-F1
#
_cell.length_a   1.000
_cell.length_b   1.000
_cell.length_c   1.000
_cell.angle_alpha   90.00
_cell.angle_beta   90.00
_cell.angle_gamma   90.00
#
_symmetry.space_group_name_H-M   'P 1'
#
loop_
_entity.id
_entity.type
_entity.pdbx_description
1 polymer ?
#
loop_
_entity_poly.entity_id
_entity_poly.type
_entity_poly.pdbx_seq_one_letter_code
_entity_poly.pdbx_strand_id
1 'polypeptide(L)'
;MSSKPCIHAALRTIGMIGPLALGSAAVAQVSPFNGRAVPNAGSTGHFRILIGGHFHGASTNRSGFPAGTLLANLDTINALGAQLMLSTGDLYLDPVRDHDRYARAFFDRLRMPLFNAPGNHDVREGMERRAQRIHAGRTEIVLFDTEAHDSDLAPDDLATLDSLFLLADAASCDRVFILSHRPIWSEGDPRYADLFPGNTHALGGINFAAEVRPRLERIGARVPVFWISGSMGGSAPASIFMRSEGNGITFMQCAIRDELRDALLIADIGSDGVRWQALSLTDRHLAAPETYDMDWWREHQRGSQDLNWRLLPYLMRTTVLHPAFRWGMLAGALLLLLPFLWWRSRRGP
;
A
#
# COMPACT_ATOMS: atom_id res chain seq x y z
N MET A 1 58.68 -29.02 -38.21
CA MET A 1 59.44 -27.75 -38.34
C MET A 1 58.55 -26.67 -37.72
N SER A 2 58.87 -25.90 -36.69
CA SER A 2 60.13 -25.65 -35.99
C SER A 2 59.83 -25.18 -34.54
N SER A 3 60.57 -25.76 -33.59
CA SER A 3 61.14 -25.22 -32.32
C SER A 3 60.37 -24.26 -31.38
N LYS A 4 60.33 -24.67 -30.09
CA LYS A 4 60.10 -23.90 -28.84
C LYS A 4 61.06 -22.69 -28.66
N PRO A 5 60.85 -21.81 -27.66
CA PRO A 5 61.56 -22.03 -26.38
C PRO A 5 60.81 -21.66 -25.08
N CYS A 6 61.23 -22.30 -23.99
CA CYS A 6 61.02 -21.89 -22.60
C CYS A 6 61.94 -20.71 -22.23
N ILE A 7 61.48 -19.78 -21.39
CA ILE A 7 62.34 -18.94 -20.55
C ILE A 7 61.69 -18.79 -19.14
N HIS A 8 62.46 -19.17 -18.12
CA HIS A 8 62.28 -18.75 -16.73
C HIS A 8 62.85 -17.34 -16.54
N ALA A 9 62.15 -16.46 -15.82
CA ALA A 9 62.77 -15.37 -15.09
C ALA A 9 61.87 -14.93 -13.92
N ALA A 10 62.41 -15.05 -12.72
CA ALA A 10 61.86 -14.50 -11.49
C ALA A 10 62.07 -12.98 -11.44
N LEU A 11 61.08 -12.23 -10.92
CA LEU A 11 61.30 -10.89 -10.38
C LEU A 11 60.31 -10.62 -9.25
N ARG A 12 60.86 -10.61 -8.04
CA ARG A 12 60.26 -10.07 -6.83
C ARG A 12 59.96 -8.59 -7.05
N THR A 13 58.70 -8.18 -6.85
CA THR A 13 58.40 -6.81 -6.43
C THR A 13 57.33 -6.89 -5.34
N ILE A 14 57.77 -6.74 -4.09
CA ILE A 14 56.92 -6.44 -2.94
C ILE A 14 56.52 -4.97 -3.14
N GLY A 15 55.36 -4.75 -3.74
CA GLY A 15 54.69 -3.46 -3.75
C GLY A 15 53.64 -3.46 -2.65
N MET A 16 53.82 -2.62 -1.62
CA MET A 16 52.77 -2.31 -0.66
C MET A 16 51.52 -1.83 -1.41
N ILE A 17 50.51 -2.68 -1.54
CA ILE A 17 49.16 -2.24 -1.84
C ILE A 17 48.63 -1.71 -0.52
N GLY A 18 48.81 -0.40 -0.30
CA GLY A 18 48.06 0.30 0.74
C GLY A 18 46.56 0.08 0.50
N PRO A 19 45.74 -0.08 1.55
CA PRO A 19 44.31 -0.24 1.38
C PRO A 19 43.77 1.04 0.75
N LEU A 20 43.51 1.00 -0.55
CA LEU A 20 42.68 1.99 -1.21
C LEU A 20 41.30 1.81 -0.58
N ALA A 21 40.99 2.63 0.41
CA ALA A 21 39.64 2.81 0.91
C ALA A 21 38.83 3.42 -0.24
N LEU A 22 38.33 2.55 -1.13
CA LEU A 22 37.26 2.87 -2.06
C LEU A 22 36.04 3.16 -1.19
N GLY A 23 35.91 4.42 -0.77
CA GLY A 23 34.68 4.93 -0.22
C GLY A 23 33.62 4.78 -1.29
N SER A 24 32.80 3.75 -1.16
CA SER A 24 31.59 3.59 -1.95
C SER A 24 30.75 4.83 -1.73
N ALA A 25 30.77 5.75 -2.69
CA ALA A 25 29.84 6.85 -2.70
C ALA A 25 28.44 6.23 -2.75
N ALA A 26 27.70 6.34 -1.65
CA ALA A 26 26.32 5.89 -1.59
C ALA A 26 25.56 6.65 -2.68
N VAL A 27 25.16 5.93 -3.74
CA VAL A 27 24.34 6.51 -4.80
C VAL A 27 23.00 6.85 -4.17
N ALA A 28 22.63 8.13 -4.20
CA ALA A 28 21.37 8.58 -3.66
C ALA A 28 20.22 7.83 -4.36
N GLN A 29 19.30 7.28 -3.58
CA GLN A 29 18.19 6.51 -4.10
C GLN A 29 17.16 7.45 -4.73
N VAL A 30 16.75 7.20 -5.97
CA VAL A 30 15.89 8.12 -6.72
C VAL A 30 14.50 7.53 -6.90
N SER A 31 13.47 8.36 -6.66
CA SER A 31 12.07 8.02 -6.93
C SER A 31 11.85 7.77 -8.42
N PRO A 32 11.25 6.64 -8.83
CA PRO A 32 10.94 6.38 -10.23
C PRO A 32 9.77 7.25 -10.75
N PHE A 33 9.01 7.89 -9.86
CA PHE A 33 7.82 8.66 -10.23
C PHE A 33 8.10 10.13 -10.49
N ASN A 34 9.03 10.75 -9.75
CA ASN A 34 9.31 12.18 -9.86
C ASN A 34 10.79 12.54 -9.89
N GLY A 35 11.68 11.54 -9.98
CA GLY A 35 13.12 11.78 -10.13
C GLY A 35 13.80 12.43 -8.92
N ARG A 36 13.10 12.55 -7.78
CA ARG A 36 13.68 13.14 -6.57
C ARG A 36 14.49 12.10 -5.82
N ALA A 37 15.63 12.52 -5.30
CA ALA A 37 16.47 11.68 -4.45
C ALA A 37 15.92 11.62 -3.02
N VAL A 38 16.04 10.46 -2.39
CA VAL A 38 15.92 10.30 -0.93
C VAL A 38 17.02 11.13 -0.31
N PRO A 39 16.68 12.16 0.50
CA PRO A 39 17.70 12.95 1.14
C PRO A 39 18.45 12.06 2.13
N ASN A 40 19.76 12.26 2.25
CA ASN A 40 20.51 11.69 3.36
C ASN A 40 19.82 12.12 4.66
N ALA A 41 19.53 11.19 5.56
CA ALA A 41 19.00 11.54 6.87
C ALA A 41 19.94 12.59 7.47
N GLY A 42 19.40 13.76 7.79
CA GLY A 42 20.20 14.88 8.27
C GLY A 42 20.99 14.51 9.53
N SER A 43 21.99 15.31 9.88
CA SER A 43 22.83 15.12 11.08
C SER A 43 22.03 15.07 12.40
N THR A 44 20.76 15.48 12.38
CA THR A 44 19.84 15.46 13.52
C THR A 44 19.19 14.10 13.74
N GLY A 45 19.27 13.16 12.78
CA GLY A 45 18.60 11.86 12.87
C GLY A 45 17.06 11.92 12.76
N HIS A 46 16.49 13.13 12.60
CA HIS A 46 15.06 13.33 12.45
C HIS A 46 14.63 13.22 10.99
N PHE A 47 13.53 12.50 10.75
CA PHE A 47 12.98 12.28 9.42
C PHE A 47 11.47 12.10 9.49
N ARG A 48 10.74 12.50 8.46
CA ARG A 48 9.29 12.42 8.36
C ARG A 48 8.91 11.69 7.09
N ILE A 49 8.07 10.67 7.26
CA ILE A 49 7.48 9.87 6.18
C ILE A 49 5.99 10.15 6.13
N LEU A 50 5.46 10.38 4.94
CA LEU A 50 4.02 10.33 4.66
C LEU A 50 3.69 8.98 4.04
N ILE A 51 2.66 8.31 4.54
CA ILE A 51 2.25 6.99 4.09
C ILE A 51 0.77 7.01 3.75
N GLY A 52 0.41 6.47 2.59
CA GLY A 52 -0.97 6.28 2.15
C GLY A 52 -1.05 5.19 1.09
N GLY A 53 -2.22 4.95 0.51
CA GLY A 53 -2.42 4.00 -0.57
C GLY A 53 -3.70 4.30 -1.31
N HIS A 54 -4.01 3.54 -2.37
CA HIS A 54 -5.19 3.81 -3.22
C HIS A 54 -5.26 5.25 -3.68
N PHE A 55 -4.16 5.77 -4.22
CA PHE A 55 -4.16 7.16 -4.68
C PHE A 55 -5.07 7.39 -5.87
N HIS A 56 -5.64 6.36 -6.48
CA HIS A 56 -6.75 6.50 -7.42
C HIS A 56 -8.10 6.83 -6.77
N GLY A 57 -8.20 6.79 -5.43
CA GLY A 57 -9.41 7.10 -4.67
C GLY A 57 -10.48 6.02 -4.82
N ALA A 58 -11.71 6.41 -5.17
CA ALA A 58 -12.80 5.46 -5.36
C ALA A 58 -12.54 4.53 -6.55
N SER A 59 -12.90 3.24 -6.45
CA SER A 59 -12.79 2.28 -7.58
C SER A 59 -13.68 2.64 -8.79
N THR A 60 -14.63 3.56 -8.59
CA THR A 60 -15.49 4.14 -9.63
C THR A 60 -14.88 5.38 -10.30
N ASN A 61 -13.69 5.82 -9.89
CA ASN A 61 -12.99 6.92 -10.55
C ASN A 61 -12.75 6.57 -12.02
N ARG A 62 -13.16 7.48 -12.92
CA ARG A 62 -12.97 7.37 -14.38
C ARG A 62 -12.20 8.57 -14.94
N SER A 63 -11.79 9.49 -14.08
CA SER A 63 -11.11 10.73 -14.45
C SER A 63 -9.66 10.47 -14.88
N GLY A 64 -9.07 9.34 -14.45
CA GLY A 64 -7.65 9.04 -14.60
C GLY A 64 -6.72 10.00 -13.85
N PHE A 65 -7.27 10.81 -12.95
CA PHE A 65 -6.51 11.59 -11.98
C PHE A 65 -6.46 10.87 -10.63
N PRO A 66 -5.46 11.17 -9.79
CA PRO A 66 -5.48 10.75 -8.39
C PRO A 66 -6.75 11.24 -7.68
N ALA A 67 -6.99 10.67 -6.50
CA ALA A 67 -8.03 11.05 -5.57
C ALA A 67 -8.12 12.59 -5.44
N GLY A 68 -9.33 13.11 -5.57
CA GLY A 68 -9.60 14.54 -5.43
C GLY A 68 -9.18 15.08 -4.07
N THR A 69 -9.39 14.29 -2.99
CA THR A 69 -8.94 14.65 -1.63
C THR A 69 -7.42 14.78 -1.54
N LEU A 70 -6.68 13.89 -2.20
CA LEU A 70 -5.21 13.95 -2.28
C LEU A 70 -4.76 15.19 -3.06
N LEU A 71 -5.32 15.43 -4.24
CA LEU A 71 -4.95 16.57 -5.09
C LEU A 71 -5.28 17.92 -4.46
N ALA A 72 -6.42 18.02 -3.77
CA ALA A 72 -6.83 19.24 -3.08
C ALA A 72 -5.89 19.63 -1.93
N ASN A 73 -5.18 18.66 -1.36
CA ASN A 73 -4.30 18.86 -0.21
C ASN A 73 -2.81 18.85 -0.56
N LEU A 74 -2.45 18.88 -1.85
CA LEU A 74 -1.06 18.75 -2.27
C LEU A 74 -0.15 19.85 -1.70
N ASP A 75 -0.66 21.08 -1.57
CA ASP A 75 0.10 22.17 -0.97
C ASP A 75 0.31 21.96 0.53
N THR A 76 -0.70 21.48 1.26
CA THR A 76 -0.60 21.07 2.67
C THR A 76 0.42 19.94 2.84
N ILE A 77 0.34 18.90 2.01
CA ILE A 77 1.26 17.75 2.00
C ILE A 77 2.70 18.23 1.78
N ASN A 78 2.92 19.11 0.80
CA ASN A 78 4.22 19.69 0.51
C ASN A 78 4.74 20.59 1.66
N ALA A 79 3.85 21.31 2.34
CA ALA A 79 4.19 22.19 3.45
C ALA A 79 4.58 21.42 4.74
N LEU A 80 4.21 20.15 4.87
CA LEU A 80 4.65 19.31 6.01
C LEU A 80 6.16 19.08 6.05
N GLY A 81 6.88 19.36 4.96
CA GLY A 81 8.34 19.20 4.90
C GLY A 81 8.77 17.75 5.09
N ALA A 82 7.93 16.78 4.71
CA ALA A 82 8.29 15.37 4.75
C ALA A 82 9.41 15.06 3.74
N GLN A 83 10.27 14.12 4.07
CA GLN A 83 11.39 13.74 3.22
C GLN A 83 11.08 12.56 2.29
N LEU A 84 10.00 11.84 2.57
CA LEU A 84 9.59 10.67 1.79
C LEU A 84 8.07 10.55 1.80
N MET A 85 7.51 10.20 0.63
CA MET A 85 6.14 9.72 0.52
C MET A 85 6.19 8.27 0.08
N LEU A 86 5.44 7.42 0.77
CA LEU A 86 5.34 6.00 0.47
C LEU A 86 3.88 5.64 0.19
N SER A 87 3.68 4.90 -0.90
CA SER A 87 2.37 4.37 -1.28
C SER A 87 2.31 2.87 -1.01
N THR A 88 1.23 2.41 -0.39
CA THR A 88 0.89 1.00 -0.16
C THR A 88 0.14 0.39 -1.36
N GLY A 89 0.41 0.87 -2.57
CA GLY A 89 -0.15 0.31 -3.79
C GLY A 89 -1.46 0.93 -4.22
N ASP A 90 -1.90 0.49 -5.40
CA ASP A 90 -3.03 1.04 -6.12
C ASP A 90 -2.87 2.54 -6.32
N LEU A 91 -1.69 2.91 -6.84
CA LEU A 91 -1.43 4.27 -7.31
C LEU A 91 -2.46 4.62 -8.39
N TYR A 92 -2.64 3.73 -9.37
CA TYR A 92 -3.51 3.93 -10.53
C TYR A 92 -4.77 3.06 -10.48
N LEU A 93 -5.77 3.33 -11.32
CA LEU A 93 -6.76 2.31 -11.71
C LEU A 93 -6.35 1.62 -13.01
N ASP A 94 -5.82 2.39 -13.95
CA ASP A 94 -5.23 1.91 -15.19
C ASP A 94 -3.89 2.64 -15.40
N PRO A 95 -2.75 1.99 -15.14
CA PRO A 95 -1.45 2.64 -15.18
C PRO A 95 -1.08 3.08 -16.60
N VAL A 96 -1.67 2.52 -17.66
CA VAL A 96 -1.38 2.93 -19.04
C VAL A 96 -2.10 4.24 -19.35
N ARG A 97 -3.38 4.31 -18.99
CA ARG A 97 -4.23 5.46 -19.31
C ARG A 97 -4.04 6.64 -18.36
N ASP A 98 -3.72 6.36 -17.10
CA ASP A 98 -3.73 7.36 -16.04
C ASP A 98 -2.36 8.06 -15.87
N HIS A 99 -1.28 7.43 -16.33
CA HIS A 99 0.10 7.88 -16.07
C HIS A 99 0.35 9.36 -16.39
N ASP A 100 0.00 9.79 -17.60
CA ASP A 100 0.22 11.17 -18.05
C ASP A 100 -0.50 12.21 -17.18
N ARG A 101 -1.69 11.87 -16.68
CA ARG A 101 -2.47 12.74 -15.79
C ARG A 101 -1.86 12.76 -14.40
N TYR A 102 -1.43 11.61 -13.90
CA TYR A 102 -0.71 11.51 -12.63
C TYR A 102 0.59 12.30 -12.62
N ALA A 103 1.39 12.17 -13.69
CA ALA A 103 2.64 12.90 -13.85
C ALA A 103 2.43 14.40 -13.66
N ARG A 104 1.54 14.99 -14.48
CA ARG A 104 1.28 16.44 -14.45
C ARG A 104 0.57 16.91 -13.19
N ALA A 105 -0.43 16.17 -12.70
CA ALA A 105 -1.29 16.62 -11.61
C ALA A 105 -0.68 16.38 -10.23
N PHE A 106 0.20 15.38 -10.10
CA PHE A 106 0.70 14.90 -8.83
C PHE A 106 2.23 14.74 -8.80
N PHE A 107 2.83 13.88 -9.63
CA PHE A 107 4.26 13.56 -9.50
C PHE A 107 5.17 14.78 -9.69
N ASP A 108 4.92 15.60 -10.71
CA ASP A 108 5.69 16.81 -11.00
C ASP A 108 5.55 17.88 -9.90
N ARG A 109 4.42 17.86 -9.19
CA ARG A 109 4.05 18.85 -8.16
C ARG A 109 4.42 18.40 -6.74
N LEU A 110 4.65 17.11 -6.53
CA LEU A 110 5.08 16.56 -5.25
C LEU A 110 6.54 16.96 -4.98
N ARG A 111 6.83 17.49 -3.79
CA ARG A 111 8.16 18.04 -3.44
C ARG A 111 9.11 17.06 -2.76
N MET A 112 8.63 15.85 -2.45
CA MET A 112 9.40 14.75 -1.86
C MET A 112 9.42 13.55 -2.81
N PRO A 113 10.43 12.66 -2.72
CA PRO A 113 10.42 11.40 -3.44
C PRO A 113 9.22 10.53 -3.08
N LEU A 114 8.63 9.90 -4.10
CA LEU A 114 7.53 8.94 -3.96
C LEU A 114 8.02 7.54 -4.29
N PHE A 115 7.66 6.55 -3.50
CA PHE A 115 7.84 5.13 -3.83
C PHE A 115 6.54 4.36 -3.59
N ASN A 116 6.37 3.23 -4.26
CA ASN A 116 5.13 2.47 -4.25
C ASN A 116 5.39 0.98 -4.06
N ALA A 117 4.70 0.36 -3.11
CA ALA A 117 4.57 -1.09 -3.05
C ALA A 117 3.42 -1.48 -4.00
N PRO A 118 3.65 -2.15 -5.14
CA PRO A 118 2.63 -2.32 -6.17
C PRO A 118 1.33 -2.98 -5.65
N GLY A 119 0.19 -2.42 -6.02
CA GLY A 119 -1.13 -3.02 -5.83
C GLY A 119 -1.67 -3.69 -7.08
N ASN A 120 -2.83 -4.36 -6.97
CA ASN A 120 -3.39 -5.15 -8.07
C ASN A 120 -3.73 -4.30 -9.30
N HIS A 121 -3.89 -2.98 -9.14
CA HIS A 121 -4.07 -2.06 -10.26
C HIS A 121 -2.77 -1.52 -10.86
N ASP A 122 -1.64 -1.61 -10.16
CA ASP A 122 -0.36 -1.07 -10.64
C ASP A 122 0.40 -2.04 -11.55
N VAL A 123 0.17 -3.34 -11.35
CA VAL A 123 0.95 -4.43 -11.95
C VAL A 123 0.61 -4.60 -13.43
N ARG A 124 1.63 -4.85 -14.25
CA ARG A 124 1.51 -5.24 -15.66
C ARG A 124 2.23 -6.54 -15.92
N GLU A 125 1.76 -7.28 -16.92
CA GLU A 125 2.45 -8.47 -17.42
C GLU A 125 3.86 -8.10 -17.89
N GLY A 126 4.85 -8.90 -17.50
CA GLY A 126 6.26 -8.72 -17.88
C GLY A 126 7.05 -7.65 -17.11
N MET A 127 6.46 -7.00 -16.10
CA MET A 127 7.21 -6.12 -15.20
C MET A 127 8.09 -6.95 -14.25
N GLU A 128 9.33 -6.51 -14.00
CA GLU A 128 10.19 -7.14 -12.99
C GLU A 128 9.61 -6.87 -11.59
N ARG A 129 9.35 -7.94 -10.83
CA ARG A 129 8.68 -7.89 -9.53
C ARG A 129 9.69 -8.30 -8.47
N ARG A 130 10.35 -7.30 -7.89
CA ARG A 130 11.33 -7.49 -6.80
C ARG A 130 11.08 -6.48 -5.70
N ALA A 131 11.34 -6.90 -4.46
CA ALA A 131 11.33 -5.99 -3.33
C ALA A 131 12.25 -4.79 -3.59
N GLN A 132 11.72 -3.58 -3.40
CA GLN A 132 12.52 -2.38 -3.42
C GLN A 132 12.98 -2.05 -2.00
N ARG A 133 14.27 -1.77 -1.84
CA ARG A 133 14.84 -1.34 -0.55
C ARG A 133 15.17 0.14 -0.59
N ILE A 134 14.85 0.85 0.50
CA ILE A 134 15.15 2.25 0.71
C ILE A 134 15.82 2.43 2.07
N HIS A 135 16.94 3.13 2.07
CA HIS A 135 17.73 3.44 3.25
C HIS A 135 17.59 4.93 3.56
N ALA A 136 17.14 5.24 4.77
CA ALA A 136 17.01 6.61 5.26
C ALA A 136 17.72 6.72 6.63
N GLY A 137 19.02 6.99 6.59
CA GLY A 137 19.86 6.96 7.80
C GLY A 137 19.96 5.54 8.34
N ARG A 138 19.51 5.34 9.58
CA ARG A 138 19.46 4.02 10.25
C ARG A 138 18.06 3.37 10.16
N THR A 139 17.24 3.84 9.23
CA THR A 139 15.91 3.29 8.95
C THR A 139 15.97 2.48 7.67
N GLU A 140 15.58 1.21 7.76
CA GLU A 140 15.39 0.33 6.61
C GLU A 140 13.93 0.37 6.18
N ILE A 141 13.67 0.51 4.89
CA ILE A 141 12.33 0.52 4.31
C ILE A 141 12.33 -0.50 3.18
N VAL A 142 11.36 -1.41 3.18
CA VAL A 142 11.19 -2.44 2.15
C VAL A 142 9.78 -2.38 1.58
N LEU A 143 9.67 -2.43 0.26
CA LEU A 143 8.42 -2.40 -0.47
C LEU A 143 8.25 -3.76 -1.16
N PHE A 144 7.38 -4.60 -0.61
CA PHE A 144 7.06 -5.91 -1.16
C PHE A 144 5.91 -5.83 -2.16
N ASP A 145 6.06 -6.56 -3.27
CA ASP A 145 4.99 -6.79 -4.23
C ASP A 145 4.22 -8.06 -3.86
N THR A 146 3.25 -7.91 -2.94
CA THR A 146 2.39 -9.02 -2.50
C THR A 146 1.38 -9.47 -3.55
N GLU A 147 1.32 -8.80 -4.70
CA GLU A 147 0.52 -9.23 -5.85
C GLU A 147 1.30 -10.23 -6.73
N ALA A 148 2.60 -10.44 -6.49
CA ALA A 148 3.48 -11.25 -7.33
C ALA A 148 3.13 -12.73 -7.33
N HIS A 149 2.85 -13.25 -6.15
CA HIS A 149 2.68 -14.67 -5.91
C HIS A 149 1.42 -14.92 -5.08
N ASP A 150 0.33 -14.20 -5.39
CA ASP A 150 -0.96 -14.33 -4.71
C ASP A 150 -0.83 -14.27 -3.18
N SER A 151 -0.24 -13.17 -2.68
CA SER A 151 0.08 -12.92 -1.26
C SER A 151 1.22 -13.74 -0.64
N ASP A 152 1.86 -14.68 -1.35
CA ASP A 152 3.10 -15.29 -0.87
C ASP A 152 4.31 -14.37 -1.06
N LEU A 153 5.23 -14.41 -0.09
CA LEU A 153 6.57 -13.85 -0.26
C LEU A 153 7.48 -14.91 -0.90
N ALA A 154 8.10 -14.55 -2.03
CA ALA A 154 9.02 -15.42 -2.75
C ALA A 154 10.34 -15.64 -1.97
N PRO A 155 11.17 -16.63 -2.34
CA PRO A 155 12.46 -16.86 -1.68
C PRO A 155 13.38 -15.63 -1.60
N ASP A 156 13.39 -14.78 -2.63
CA ASP A 156 14.19 -13.53 -2.63
C ASP A 156 13.65 -12.48 -1.63
N ASP A 157 12.33 -12.43 -1.43
CA ASP A 157 11.69 -11.56 -0.44
C ASP A 157 11.96 -12.08 0.99
N LEU A 158 11.92 -13.40 1.19
CA LEU A 158 12.30 -14.03 2.45
C LEU A 158 13.78 -13.80 2.78
N ALA A 159 14.67 -13.89 1.78
CA ALA A 159 16.09 -13.55 1.94
C ALA A 159 16.28 -12.07 2.28
N THR A 160 15.41 -11.19 1.78
CA THR A 160 15.39 -9.78 2.17
C THR A 160 15.09 -9.62 3.66
N LEU A 161 14.08 -10.33 4.20
CA LEU A 161 13.81 -10.35 5.64
C LEU A 161 14.99 -10.89 6.46
N ASP A 162 15.64 -11.96 5.99
CA ASP A 162 16.83 -12.51 6.63
C ASP A 162 17.97 -11.48 6.66
N SER A 163 18.15 -10.69 5.59
CA SER A 163 19.15 -9.61 5.57
C SER A 163 18.82 -8.46 6.53
N LEU A 164 17.54 -8.13 6.73
CA LEU A 164 17.11 -7.12 7.70
C LEU A 164 17.42 -7.58 9.13
N PHE A 165 17.24 -8.87 9.43
CA PHE A 165 17.63 -9.43 10.71
C PHE A 165 19.14 -9.26 10.96
N LEU A 166 19.99 -9.53 9.96
CA LEU A 166 21.44 -9.34 10.09
C LEU A 166 21.80 -7.87 10.39
N LEU A 167 21.13 -6.91 9.74
CA LEU A 167 21.34 -5.49 10.02
C LEU A 167 20.88 -5.10 11.42
N ALA A 168 19.75 -5.64 11.87
CA ALA A 168 19.22 -5.39 13.21
C ALA A 168 20.12 -6.00 14.30
N ASP A 169 20.59 -7.24 14.10
CA ASP A 169 21.45 -7.94 15.04
C ASP A 169 22.85 -7.28 15.15
N ALA A 170 23.35 -6.74 14.03
CA ALA A 170 24.58 -5.95 14.00
C ALA A 170 24.40 -4.50 14.48
N ALA A 171 23.23 -4.12 15.02
CA ALA A 171 22.89 -2.74 15.40
C ALA A 171 23.23 -1.72 14.29
N SER A 172 23.02 -2.10 13.03
CA SER A 172 23.26 -1.25 11.85
C SER A 172 21.98 -0.53 11.38
N CYS A 173 20.82 -0.98 11.84
CA CYS A 173 19.55 -0.27 11.72
C CYS A 173 18.90 -0.09 13.09
N ASP A 174 18.09 0.96 13.23
CA ASP A 174 17.32 1.24 14.45
C ASP A 174 15.86 0.80 14.34
N ARG A 175 15.37 0.62 13.11
CA ARG A 175 13.96 0.31 12.81
C ARG A 175 13.78 -0.14 11.37
N VAL A 176 12.69 -0.87 11.14
CA VAL A 176 12.30 -1.40 9.83
C VAL A 176 10.88 -0.97 9.50
N PHE A 177 10.67 -0.45 8.30
CA PHE A 177 9.35 -0.26 7.69
C PHE A 177 9.18 -1.26 6.55
N ILE A 178 8.05 -1.95 6.53
CA ILE A 178 7.66 -2.86 5.47
C ILE A 178 6.37 -2.32 4.88
N LEU A 179 6.32 -2.18 3.56
CA LEU A 179 5.14 -1.77 2.83
C LEU A 179 4.72 -2.87 1.89
N SER A 180 3.41 -3.10 1.82
CA SER A 180 2.79 -4.00 0.86
C SER A 180 1.44 -3.47 0.42
N HIS A 181 0.91 -3.98 -0.68
CA HIS A 181 -0.48 -3.71 -0.99
C HIS A 181 -1.41 -4.61 -0.18
N ARG A 182 -1.27 -5.93 -0.28
CA ARG A 182 -2.11 -6.86 0.46
C ARG A 182 -1.65 -6.94 1.92
N PRO A 183 -2.57 -6.93 2.89
CA PRO A 183 -2.27 -7.15 4.30
C PRO A 183 -2.16 -8.64 4.60
N ILE A 184 -1.12 -9.27 4.07
CA ILE A 184 -0.91 -10.73 4.20
C ILE A 184 -0.80 -11.17 5.67
N TRP A 185 -0.42 -10.25 6.57
CA TRP A 185 -0.41 -10.50 8.01
C TRP A 185 -1.80 -10.73 8.63
N SER A 186 -2.87 -10.35 7.92
CA SER A 186 -4.26 -10.53 8.37
C SER A 186 -4.92 -11.79 7.82
N GLU A 187 -4.43 -12.33 6.70
CA GLU A 187 -5.11 -13.44 6.04
C GLU A 187 -4.91 -14.75 6.82
N GLY A 188 -6.02 -15.48 7.03
CA GLY A 188 -6.02 -16.72 7.80
C GLY A 188 -5.90 -16.55 9.32
N ASP A 189 -5.72 -15.32 9.84
CA ASP A 189 -5.74 -15.06 11.28
C ASP A 189 -7.18 -14.73 11.74
N PRO A 190 -7.79 -15.56 12.62
CA PRO A 190 -9.15 -15.37 13.09
C PRO A 190 -9.40 -14.01 13.76
N ARG A 191 -8.35 -13.33 14.24
CA ARG A 191 -8.45 -12.03 14.90
C ARG A 191 -8.81 -10.91 13.93
N TYR A 192 -8.52 -11.04 12.64
CA TYR A 192 -8.80 -10.02 11.61
C TYR A 192 -9.88 -10.43 10.61
N ALA A 193 -10.38 -11.67 10.69
CA ALA A 193 -11.27 -12.27 9.70
C ALA A 193 -12.55 -11.45 9.41
N ASP A 194 -13.06 -10.75 10.42
CA ASP A 194 -14.24 -9.90 10.29
C ASP A 194 -13.93 -8.46 9.91
N LEU A 195 -12.66 -8.03 9.96
CA LEU A 195 -12.32 -6.61 9.90
C LEU A 195 -12.16 -6.08 8.48
N PHE A 196 -11.77 -6.94 7.55
CA PHE A 196 -11.34 -6.51 6.23
C PHE A 196 -12.10 -7.22 5.10
N PRO A 197 -13.44 -7.27 5.12
CA PRO A 197 -14.23 -8.07 4.18
C PRO A 197 -14.14 -7.58 2.73
N GLY A 198 -13.65 -6.36 2.51
CA GLY A 198 -13.50 -5.76 1.19
C GLY A 198 -12.08 -5.78 0.64
N ASN A 199 -11.14 -6.44 1.33
CA ASN A 199 -9.76 -6.53 0.89
C ASN A 199 -9.59 -7.63 -0.17
N THR A 200 -8.56 -7.50 -0.99
CA THR A 200 -8.15 -8.59 -1.89
C THR A 200 -7.49 -9.69 -1.07
N HIS A 201 -7.92 -10.94 -1.29
CA HIS A 201 -7.44 -12.12 -0.57
C HIS A 201 -6.75 -13.10 -1.51
N ALA A 202 -5.81 -13.89 -0.99
CA ALA A 202 -5.23 -15.00 -1.70
C ALA A 202 -6.27 -16.09 -2.03
N LEU A 203 -6.06 -16.80 -3.13
CA LEU A 203 -6.84 -17.98 -3.51
C LEU A 203 -6.22 -19.27 -2.95
N GLY A 204 -4.88 -19.34 -2.88
CA GLY A 204 -4.12 -20.56 -2.58
C GLY A 204 -3.70 -20.76 -1.12
N GLY A 205 -4.07 -19.83 -0.21
CA GLY A 205 -3.44 -19.71 1.10
C GLY A 205 -2.13 -18.91 1.02
N ILE A 206 -1.53 -18.62 2.18
CA ILE A 206 -0.34 -17.77 2.26
C ILE A 206 0.73 -18.31 3.22
N ASN A 207 1.99 -17.98 2.98
CA ASN A 207 3.14 -18.40 3.78
C ASN A 207 3.43 -17.49 4.99
N PHE A 208 2.54 -16.54 5.30
CA PHE A 208 2.80 -15.56 6.34
C PHE A 208 3.04 -16.21 7.71
N ALA A 209 2.11 -17.05 8.17
CA ALA A 209 2.21 -17.66 9.50
C ALA A 209 3.41 -18.61 9.62
N ALA A 210 3.70 -19.36 8.56
CA ALA A 210 4.73 -20.40 8.56
C ALA A 210 6.15 -19.84 8.35
N GLU A 211 6.31 -18.84 7.49
CA GLU A 211 7.64 -18.40 7.03
C GLU A 211 7.95 -16.94 7.35
N VAL A 212 6.97 -16.04 7.22
CA VAL A 212 7.19 -14.60 7.36
C VAL A 212 7.17 -14.18 8.83
N ARG A 213 6.14 -14.58 9.58
CA ARG A 213 5.93 -14.19 10.98
C ARG A 213 7.12 -14.56 11.87
N PRO A 214 7.70 -15.78 11.81
CA PRO A 214 8.90 -16.08 12.61
C PRO A 214 10.09 -15.18 12.29
N ARG A 215 10.24 -14.76 11.02
CA ARG A 215 11.32 -13.83 10.62
C ARG A 215 11.07 -12.43 11.17
N LEU A 216 9.84 -11.94 11.08
CA LEU A 216 9.45 -10.66 11.69
C LEU A 216 9.68 -10.65 13.19
N GLU A 217 9.32 -11.71 13.90
CA GLU A 217 9.50 -11.82 15.35
C GLU A 217 10.99 -11.74 15.74
N ARG A 218 11.89 -12.35 14.97
CA ARG A 218 13.34 -12.22 15.19
C ARG A 218 13.85 -10.78 14.97
N ILE A 219 13.34 -10.08 13.95
CA ILE A 219 13.70 -8.67 13.70
C ILE A 219 13.13 -7.78 14.80
N GLY A 220 11.85 -7.96 15.13
CA GLY A 220 11.10 -7.22 16.16
C GLY A 220 11.70 -7.33 17.56
N ALA A 221 12.31 -8.47 17.87
CA ALA A 221 13.07 -8.66 19.11
C ALA A 221 14.36 -7.82 19.20
N ARG A 222 14.80 -7.22 18.09
CA ARG A 222 16.00 -6.36 18.01
C ARG A 222 15.64 -4.89 17.81
N VAL A 223 14.73 -4.62 16.88
CA VAL A 223 14.34 -3.26 16.46
C VAL A 223 12.84 -3.21 16.17
N PRO A 224 12.18 -2.06 16.34
CA PRO A 224 10.79 -1.90 15.94
C PRO A 224 10.56 -2.20 14.45
N VAL A 225 9.52 -2.96 14.15
CA VAL A 225 9.06 -3.31 12.81
C VAL A 225 7.65 -2.76 12.59
N PHE A 226 7.49 -1.93 11.58
CA PHE A 226 6.21 -1.39 11.16
C PHE A 226 5.85 -1.97 9.80
N TRP A 227 4.80 -2.78 9.72
CA TRP A 227 4.30 -3.29 8.44
C TRP A 227 2.99 -2.60 8.09
N ILE A 228 3.03 -1.75 7.07
CA ILE A 228 1.92 -0.93 6.61
C ILE A 228 1.42 -1.44 5.27
N SER A 229 0.14 -1.82 5.23
CA SER A 229 -0.49 -2.39 4.04
C SER A 229 -1.56 -1.49 3.43
N GLY A 230 -1.92 -1.77 2.20
CA GLY A 230 -3.05 -1.18 1.50
C GLY A 230 -4.26 -2.11 1.51
N SER A 231 -4.82 -2.35 0.33
CA SER A 231 -6.01 -3.17 0.04
C SER A 231 -7.30 -2.85 0.81
N MET A 232 -7.37 -1.74 1.56
CA MET A 232 -8.52 -1.40 2.39
C MET A 232 -9.79 -1.09 1.55
N GLY A 233 -10.80 -1.95 1.70
CA GLY A 233 -12.08 -1.87 0.99
C GLY A 233 -12.92 -0.61 1.30
N GLY A 234 -13.84 -0.27 0.39
CA GLY A 234 -14.65 0.98 0.48
C GLY A 234 -15.63 1.04 1.66
N SER A 235 -15.95 -0.09 2.27
CA SER A 235 -16.77 -0.14 3.48
C SER A 235 -15.98 0.08 4.77
N ALA A 236 -14.66 0.31 4.69
CA ALA A 236 -13.84 0.59 5.87
C ALA A 236 -14.38 1.80 6.65
N PRO A 237 -14.46 1.75 7.98
CA PRO A 237 -14.97 2.87 8.77
C PRO A 237 -13.99 4.05 8.88
N ALA A 238 -12.69 3.81 8.66
CA ALA A 238 -11.61 4.79 8.68
C ALA A 238 -10.65 4.55 7.51
N SER A 239 -9.79 5.52 7.20
CA SER A 239 -8.69 5.37 6.24
C SER A 239 -7.43 4.78 6.85
N ILE A 240 -7.47 4.51 8.16
CA ILE A 240 -6.33 4.06 8.96
C ILE A 240 -6.79 2.89 9.84
N PHE A 241 -5.94 1.89 9.91
CA PHE A 241 -5.94 0.85 10.93
C PHE A 241 -4.54 0.77 11.53
N MET A 242 -4.43 0.62 12.85
CA MET A 242 -3.13 0.46 13.52
C MET A 242 -3.25 -0.44 14.74
N ARG A 243 -2.34 -1.42 14.86
CA ARG A 243 -2.28 -2.32 16.01
C ARG A 243 -0.87 -2.79 16.30
N SER A 244 -0.47 -2.67 17.56
CA SER A 244 0.74 -3.30 18.09
C SER A 244 0.47 -4.77 18.42
N GLU A 245 1.34 -5.66 17.97
CA GLU A 245 1.22 -7.12 18.15
C GLU A 245 2.18 -7.67 19.22
N GLY A 246 2.91 -6.79 19.91
CA GLY A 246 4.00 -7.18 20.79
C GLY A 246 5.29 -7.50 20.02
N ASN A 247 6.36 -7.85 20.74
CA ASN A 247 7.68 -8.15 20.17
C ASN A 247 8.20 -7.07 19.19
N GLY A 248 7.87 -5.79 19.45
CA GLY A 248 8.29 -4.68 18.59
C GLY A 248 7.60 -4.61 17.23
N ILE A 249 6.54 -5.40 16.96
CA ILE A 249 5.83 -5.41 15.67
C ILE A 249 4.56 -4.58 15.75
N THR A 250 4.33 -3.73 14.76
CA THR A 250 3.06 -3.01 14.56
C THR A 250 2.54 -3.23 13.14
N PHE A 251 1.30 -3.71 13.04
CA PHE A 251 0.57 -3.81 11.77
C PHE A 251 -0.30 -2.59 11.56
N MET A 252 -0.31 -2.09 10.33
CA MET A 252 -1.11 -0.95 9.92
C MET A 252 -1.75 -1.20 8.56
N GLN A 253 -2.88 -0.56 8.31
CA GLN A 253 -3.39 -0.37 6.95
C GLN A 253 -3.72 1.09 6.72
N CYS A 254 -3.57 1.55 5.48
CA CYS A 254 -4.10 2.84 5.07
C CYS A 254 -4.54 2.85 3.60
N ALA A 255 -5.59 3.61 3.30
CA ALA A 255 -6.04 3.86 1.94
C ALA A 255 -6.81 5.18 1.84
N ILE A 256 -6.71 5.83 0.69
CA ILE A 256 -7.52 6.97 0.29
C ILE A 256 -8.64 6.45 -0.62
N ARG A 257 -9.88 6.88 -0.41
CA ARG A 257 -11.05 6.36 -1.13
C ARG A 257 -11.93 7.44 -1.75
N ASP A 258 -11.47 8.70 -1.77
CA ASP A 258 -12.27 9.89 -2.12
C ASP A 258 -13.48 10.07 -1.20
N GLU A 259 -13.27 9.85 0.10
CA GLU A 259 -14.31 9.93 1.11
C GLU A 259 -13.97 10.93 2.21
N LEU A 260 -14.99 11.34 2.98
CA LEU A 260 -14.82 12.33 4.06
C LEU A 260 -13.85 11.88 5.16
N ARG A 261 -13.48 10.60 5.20
CA ARG A 261 -12.55 10.03 6.18
C ARG A 261 -11.11 9.93 5.65
N ASP A 262 -10.84 10.37 4.42
CA ASP A 262 -9.53 10.25 3.79
C ASP A 262 -8.44 10.91 4.64
N ALA A 263 -7.37 10.13 4.87
CA ALA A 263 -6.26 10.55 5.70
C ALA A 263 -4.94 9.94 5.21
N LEU A 264 -3.83 10.63 5.48
CA LEU A 264 -2.48 10.09 5.37
C LEU A 264 -1.93 9.78 6.77
N LEU A 265 -1.14 8.71 6.87
CA LEU A 265 -0.31 8.45 8.03
C LEU A 265 0.96 9.31 7.97
N ILE A 266 1.36 9.88 9.10
CA ILE A 266 2.61 10.60 9.27
C ILE A 266 3.45 9.85 10.30
N ALA A 267 4.65 9.44 9.91
CA ALA A 267 5.66 8.90 10.80
C ALA A 267 6.74 9.96 11.05
N ASP A 268 6.72 10.58 12.23
CA ASP A 268 7.82 11.42 12.71
C ASP A 268 8.86 10.53 13.41
N ILE A 269 10.02 10.39 12.79
CA ILE A 269 11.12 9.55 13.25
C ILE A 269 12.15 10.44 13.94
N GLY A 270 12.62 10.01 15.12
CA GLY A 270 13.69 10.65 15.87
C GLY A 270 14.49 9.66 16.71
N SER A 271 15.35 10.18 17.61
CA SER A 271 16.09 9.37 18.57
C SER A 271 15.18 8.55 19.50
N ASP A 272 14.03 9.12 19.84
CA ASP A 272 13.12 8.56 20.85
C ASP A 272 12.13 7.55 20.26
N GLY A 273 12.24 7.25 18.95
CA GLY A 273 11.40 6.29 18.25
C GLY A 273 10.59 6.93 17.12
N VAL A 274 9.39 6.40 16.91
CA VAL A 274 8.45 6.85 15.88
C VAL A 274 7.20 7.38 16.54
N ARG A 275 6.85 8.63 16.24
CA ARG A 275 5.58 9.25 16.64
C ARG A 275 4.63 9.25 15.45
N TRP A 276 3.46 8.68 15.65
CA TRP A 276 2.42 8.59 14.62
C TRP A 276 1.45 9.75 14.71
N GLN A 277 1.07 10.29 13.55
CA GLN A 277 0.00 11.25 13.41
C GLN A 277 -0.83 10.91 12.17
N ALA A 278 -2.04 11.48 12.08
CA ALA A 278 -2.85 11.40 10.88
C ALA A 278 -3.06 12.81 10.31
N LEU A 279 -2.86 12.97 9.01
CA LEU A 279 -3.27 14.16 8.27
C LEU A 279 -4.64 13.91 7.65
N SER A 280 -5.65 14.67 8.06
CA SER A 280 -6.94 14.70 7.39
C SER A 280 -6.84 15.37 6.03
N LEU A 281 -7.43 14.78 5.00
CA LEU A 281 -7.51 15.34 3.64
C LEU A 281 -8.85 16.05 3.38
N THR A 282 -9.68 16.20 4.41
CA THR A 282 -11.05 16.72 4.30
C THR A 282 -11.41 17.64 5.47
N ASP A 283 -10.40 18.06 6.24
CA ASP A 283 -10.53 18.84 7.48
C ASP A 283 -11.35 18.17 8.59
N ARG A 284 -11.72 16.89 8.43
CA ARG A 284 -12.32 16.13 9.53
C ARG A 284 -11.32 15.96 10.67
N HIS A 285 -11.80 16.15 11.89
CA HIS A 285 -11.02 15.80 13.07
C HIS A 285 -10.76 14.29 13.10
N LEU A 286 -9.49 13.92 13.25
CA LEU A 286 -9.05 12.54 13.37
C LEU A 286 -8.58 12.27 14.80
N ALA A 287 -8.83 11.06 15.28
CA ALA A 287 -8.18 10.56 16.49
C ALA A 287 -6.70 10.25 16.20
N ALA A 288 -5.94 9.94 17.24
CA ALA A 288 -4.60 9.42 17.07
C ALA A 288 -4.64 8.09 16.28
N PRO A 289 -3.67 7.80 15.39
CA PRO A 289 -3.62 6.56 14.62
C PRO A 289 -3.85 5.29 15.45
N GLU A 290 -3.29 5.23 16.65
CA GLU A 290 -3.39 4.12 17.60
C GLU A 290 -4.82 3.87 18.11
N THR A 291 -5.73 4.85 17.97
CA THR A 291 -7.14 4.69 18.32
C THR A 291 -7.89 3.84 17.29
N TYR A 292 -7.43 3.80 16.04
CA TYR A 292 -8.05 3.02 14.96
C TYR A 292 -7.61 1.55 15.00
N ASP A 293 -7.73 0.93 16.18
CA ASP A 293 -7.37 -0.46 16.41
C ASP A 293 -8.52 -1.42 16.04
N MET A 294 -8.36 -2.70 16.40
CA MET A 294 -9.37 -3.71 16.10
C MET A 294 -10.70 -3.48 16.82
N ASP A 295 -10.68 -3.00 18.06
CA ASP A 295 -11.91 -2.85 18.85
C ASP A 295 -12.71 -1.66 18.32
N TRP A 296 -12.02 -0.55 18.01
CA TRP A 296 -12.62 0.57 17.32
C TRP A 296 -13.22 0.16 15.97
N TRP A 297 -12.47 -0.59 15.16
CA TRP A 297 -12.94 -1.06 13.86
C TRP A 297 -14.20 -1.94 13.96
N ARG A 298 -14.28 -2.85 14.94
CA ARG A 298 -15.47 -3.69 15.16
C ARG A 298 -16.70 -2.90 15.57
N GLU A 299 -16.50 -1.90 16.40
CA GLU A 299 -17.59 -1.01 16.83
C GLU A 299 -18.15 -0.20 15.65
N HIS A 300 -17.28 0.24 14.74
CA HIS A 300 -17.63 1.18 13.68
C HIS A 300 -17.97 0.53 12.32
N GLN A 301 -17.62 -0.75 12.10
CA GLN A 301 -18.04 -1.49 10.90
C GLN A 301 -19.55 -1.77 10.84
N ARG A 302 -20.21 -1.74 12.01
CA ARG A 302 -21.65 -2.02 12.11
C ARG A 302 -22.53 -0.84 11.67
N GLY A 303 -21.93 0.29 11.33
CA GLY A 303 -22.64 1.37 10.66
C GLY A 303 -22.87 1.01 9.19
N SER A 304 -23.95 0.27 8.87
CA SER A 304 -24.56 0.47 7.56
C SER A 304 -24.72 1.98 7.40
N GLN A 305 -24.25 2.56 6.29
CA GLN A 305 -24.56 3.95 6.00
C GLN A 305 -26.06 4.10 6.21
N ASP A 306 -26.47 4.87 7.24
CA ASP A 306 -27.87 5.14 7.49
C ASP A 306 -28.46 5.51 6.14
N LEU A 307 -29.49 4.79 5.71
CA LEU A 307 -30.07 4.97 4.38
C LEU A 307 -30.29 6.48 4.22
N ASN A 308 -29.54 7.10 3.31
CA ASN A 308 -29.64 8.53 3.14
C ASN A 308 -30.99 8.77 2.46
N TRP A 309 -32.04 8.96 3.25
CA TRP A 309 -33.41 9.13 2.78
C TRP A 309 -33.55 10.30 1.81
N ARG A 310 -32.60 11.25 1.82
CA ARG A 310 -32.53 12.36 0.85
C ARG A 310 -32.10 11.91 -0.55
N LEU A 311 -31.40 10.77 -0.67
CA LEU A 311 -31.07 10.15 -1.96
C LEU A 311 -32.21 9.28 -2.49
N LEU A 312 -33.22 8.94 -1.68
CA LEU A 312 -34.34 8.10 -2.11
C LEU A 312 -35.08 8.68 -3.34
N PRO A 313 -35.41 9.99 -3.41
CA PRO A 313 -36.04 10.57 -4.59
C PRO A 313 -35.15 10.46 -5.83
N TYR A 314 -33.84 10.64 -5.67
CA TYR A 314 -32.87 10.49 -6.76
C TYR A 314 -32.79 9.05 -7.24
N LEU A 315 -32.65 8.08 -6.33
CA LEU A 315 -32.61 6.65 -6.64
C LEU A 315 -33.91 6.15 -7.28
N MET A 316 -35.07 6.60 -6.78
CA MET A 316 -36.36 6.31 -7.43
C MET A 316 -36.41 6.91 -8.83
N ARG A 317 -35.94 8.15 -9.01
CA ARG A 317 -35.90 8.80 -10.32
C ARG A 317 -34.99 8.06 -11.29
N THR A 318 -33.78 7.68 -10.87
CA THR A 318 -32.79 7.03 -11.74
C THR A 318 -33.09 5.56 -11.98
N THR A 319 -33.78 4.88 -11.06
CA THR A 319 -34.11 3.45 -11.20
C THR A 319 -35.49 3.25 -11.84
N VAL A 320 -36.56 3.84 -11.28
CA VAL A 320 -37.95 3.62 -11.73
C VAL A 320 -38.21 4.29 -13.08
N LEU A 321 -37.57 5.44 -13.35
CA LEU A 321 -37.70 6.09 -14.65
C LEU A 321 -36.71 5.55 -15.69
N HIS A 322 -35.79 4.64 -15.31
CA HIS A 322 -34.89 4.03 -16.27
C HIS A 322 -35.67 3.19 -17.29
N PRO A 323 -35.39 3.31 -18.60
CA PRO A 323 -36.06 2.51 -19.61
C PRO A 323 -36.00 1.00 -19.33
N ALA A 324 -34.83 0.50 -18.92
CA ALA A 324 -34.64 -0.93 -18.63
C ALA A 324 -35.58 -1.44 -17.52
N PHE A 325 -35.75 -0.67 -16.44
CA PHE A 325 -36.64 -1.03 -15.35
C PHE A 325 -38.11 -1.10 -15.82
N ARG A 326 -38.53 -0.13 -16.64
CA ARG A 326 -39.90 -0.08 -17.19
C ARG A 326 -40.19 -1.25 -18.13
N TRP A 327 -39.26 -1.59 -19.02
CA TRP A 327 -39.38 -2.75 -19.89
C TRP A 327 -39.39 -4.06 -19.10
N GLY A 328 -38.56 -4.18 -18.06
CA GLY A 328 -38.56 -5.32 -17.14
C GLY A 328 -39.91 -5.48 -16.42
N MET A 329 -40.48 -4.38 -15.92
CA MET A 329 -41.82 -4.40 -15.30
C MET A 329 -42.90 -4.82 -16.30
N LEU A 330 -42.89 -4.28 -17.52
CA LEU A 330 -43.86 -4.64 -18.55
C LEU A 330 -43.76 -6.13 -18.93
N ALA A 331 -42.54 -6.63 -19.13
CA ALA A 331 -42.28 -8.02 -19.44
C ALA A 331 -42.75 -8.95 -18.29
N GLY A 332 -42.43 -8.59 -17.04
CA GLY A 332 -42.89 -9.31 -15.85
C GLY A 332 -44.42 -9.33 -15.73
N ALA A 333 -45.08 -8.20 -15.96
CA ALA A 333 -46.54 -8.12 -15.95
C ALA A 333 -47.16 -8.99 -17.05
N LEU A 334 -46.59 -9.01 -18.25
CA LEU A 334 -47.04 -9.89 -19.34
C LEU A 334 -46.86 -11.37 -18.97
N LEU A 335 -45.72 -11.75 -18.39
CA LEU A 335 -45.46 -13.12 -17.94
C LEU A 335 -46.45 -13.59 -16.86
N LEU A 336 -46.93 -12.68 -16.00
CA LEU A 336 -47.94 -13.00 -15.00
C LEU A 336 -49.37 -13.03 -15.56
N LEU A 337 -49.67 -12.19 -16.55
CA LEU A 337 -51.00 -12.13 -17.18
C LEU A 337 -51.24 -13.31 -18.14
N LEU A 338 -50.23 -13.80 -18.84
CA LEU A 338 -50.39 -14.87 -19.83
C LEU A 338 -50.97 -16.18 -19.22
N PRO A 339 -50.47 -16.70 -18.08
CA PRO A 339 -51.08 -17.86 -17.40
C PRO A 339 -52.51 -17.61 -16.93
N PHE A 340 -52.80 -16.39 -16.44
CA PHE A 340 -54.14 -16.03 -15.98
C PHE A 340 -55.14 -15.99 -17.14
N LEU A 341 -54.76 -15.35 -18.26
CA LEU A 341 -55.57 -15.31 -19.48
C LEU A 341 -55.75 -16.71 -20.07
N TRP A 342 -54.70 -17.52 -20.08
CA TRP A 342 -54.75 -18.91 -20.51
C TRP A 342 -55.70 -19.75 -19.63
N TRP A 343 -55.60 -19.62 -18.30
CA TRP A 343 -56.50 -20.29 -17.37
C TRP A 343 -57.95 -19.87 -17.54
N ARG A 344 -58.21 -18.56 -17.71
CA ARG A 344 -59.55 -18.03 -17.97
C ARG A 344 -60.10 -18.54 -19.30
N SER A 345 -59.27 -18.67 -20.34
CA SER A 345 -59.70 -19.22 -21.64
C SER A 345 -60.11 -20.70 -21.59
N ARG A 346 -59.61 -21.46 -20.60
CA ARG A 346 -59.94 -22.87 -20.39
C ARG A 346 -61.19 -23.10 -19.54
N ARG A 347 -61.66 -22.09 -18.81
CA ARG A 347 -62.96 -22.10 -18.15
C ARG A 347 -63.93 -21.41 -19.11
N GLY A 348 -64.67 -22.20 -19.89
CA GLY A 348 -65.77 -21.69 -20.72
C GLY A 348 -66.75 -20.82 -19.92
N PRO A 349 -67.59 -20.03 -20.60
CA PRO A 349 -68.49 -19.05 -19.97
C PRO A 349 -69.35 -19.64 -18.84
#